data_AF-A0AAW7E673-F1
#
_entry.id   AF-A0AAW7E673-F1
#
_cell.length_a   1.000
_cell.length_b   1.000
_cell.length_c   1.000
_cell.angle_alpha   90.00
_cell.angle_beta   90.00
_cell.angle_gamma   90.00
#
_symmetry.space_group_name_H-M   'P 1'
#
loop_
_entity.id
_entity.type
_entity.pdbx_description
1 polymer ?
#
loop_
_entity_poly.entity_id
_entity_poly.type
_entity_poly.pdbx_seq_one_letter_code
_entity_poly.pdbx_strand_id
1 'polypeptide(L)'
;MLDQLSGIWANIAEVLDSIPEDSIAVTVYVLGALIILWCWSSIAKRLPSPLGGITWIIVFAVIATPTISEGPNSAIAPAIFGLMFGILTKDNPLIWSNAALITFVIGVGLMLGYFWSKYKANKNTLQKTTVTKKVSPL
;
A
#
# COMPACT_ATOMS: atom_id res chain seq x y z
N MET A 1 15.94 3.69 43.82
CA MET A 1 15.74 4.44 42.55
C MET A 1 16.10 3.57 41.35
N LEU A 2 17.27 2.92 41.33
CA LEU A 2 17.62 1.89 40.33
C LEU A 2 16.66 0.69 40.33
N ASP A 3 16.23 0.21 41.51
CA ASP A 3 15.31 -0.95 41.61
C ASP A 3 13.87 -0.64 41.15
N GLN A 4 13.46 0.62 41.24
CA GLN A 4 12.17 1.06 40.68
C GLN A 4 12.26 1.18 39.16
N LEU A 5 13.40 1.65 38.64
CA LEU A 5 13.64 1.72 37.20
C LEU A 5 13.68 0.30 36.59
N SER A 6 14.38 -0.64 37.24
CA SER A 6 14.45 -2.04 36.80
C SER A 6 13.08 -2.72 36.85
N GLY A 7 12.27 -2.44 37.88
CA GLY A 7 10.88 -2.89 37.94
C GLY A 7 10.04 -2.37 36.77
N ILE A 8 10.17 -1.09 36.40
CA ILE A 8 9.45 -0.51 35.26
C ILE A 8 9.88 -1.17 33.95
N TRP A 9 11.18 -1.38 33.73
CA TRP A 9 11.69 -2.06 32.54
C TRP A 9 11.25 -3.53 32.45
N ALA A 10 11.18 -4.24 33.58
CA ALA A 10 10.71 -5.62 33.63
C ALA A 10 9.22 -5.72 33.26
N ASN A 11 8.37 -4.83 33.77
CA ASN A 11 6.95 -4.79 33.41
C ASN A 11 6.75 -4.46 31.92
N ILE A 12 7.57 -3.56 31.36
CA ILE A 12 7.50 -3.23 29.92
C ILE A 12 7.92 -4.44 29.07
N ALA A 13 8.99 -5.13 29.45
CA ALA A 13 9.43 -6.34 28.76
C ALA A 13 8.37 -7.45 28.81
N GLU A 14 7.75 -7.67 29.97
CA GLU A 14 6.70 -8.67 30.15
C GLU A 14 5.46 -8.36 29.31
N VAL A 15 5.08 -7.08 29.20
CA VAL A 15 4.00 -6.65 28.30
C VAL A 15 4.37 -6.87 26.83
N LEU A 16 5.62 -6.57 26.43
CA LEU A 16 6.08 -6.80 25.06
C LEU A 16 6.11 -8.30 24.70
N ASP A 17 6.58 -9.15 25.61
CA ASP A 17 6.61 -10.61 25.46
C ASP A 17 5.20 -11.21 25.41
N SER A 18 4.20 -10.54 25.98
CA SER A 18 2.80 -11.00 25.93
C SER A 18 2.10 -10.79 24.58
N ILE A 19 2.70 -10.01 23.67
CA ILE A 19 2.12 -9.72 22.35
C ILE A 19 2.62 -10.76 21.34
N PRO A 20 1.73 -11.50 20.64
CA PRO A 20 2.15 -12.44 19.61
C PRO A 20 2.96 -11.74 18.51
N GLU A 21 4.11 -12.31 18.15
CA GLU A 21 5.01 -11.73 17.13
C GLU A 21 4.33 -11.48 15.78
N ASP A 22 3.45 -12.39 15.36
CA ASP A 22 2.65 -12.26 14.14
C ASP A 22 1.73 -11.02 14.18
N SER A 23 1.16 -10.72 15.35
CA SER A 23 0.31 -9.54 15.52
C SER A 23 1.12 -8.27 15.35
N ILE A 24 2.35 -8.23 15.85
CA ILE A 24 3.25 -7.08 15.70
C ILE A 24 3.58 -6.89 14.22
N ALA A 25 4.00 -7.95 13.52
CA ALA A 25 4.37 -7.89 12.11
C ALA A 25 3.21 -7.38 11.24
N VAL A 26 2.01 -7.93 11.41
CA VAL A 26 0.80 -7.49 10.68
C VAL A 26 0.47 -6.03 11.00
N THR A 27 0.47 -5.64 12.27
CA THR A 27 0.05 -4.30 12.68
C THR A 27 1.01 -3.25 12.17
N VAL A 28 2.32 -3.47 12.31
CA VAL A 28 3.35 -2.55 11.80
C VAL A 28 3.27 -2.48 10.27
N TYR A 29 3.07 -3.61 9.61
CA TYR A 29 2.94 -3.64 8.16
C TYR A 29 1.75 -2.81 7.68
N VAL A 30 0.55 -3.08 8.19
CA VAL A 30 -0.68 -2.39 7.76
C VAL A 30 -0.63 -0.91 8.12
N LEU A 31 -0.25 -0.57 9.36
CA LEU A 31 -0.17 0.80 9.82
C LEU A 31 0.85 1.60 9.01
N GLY A 32 2.04 1.03 8.78
CA GLY A 32 3.09 1.64 7.96
C GLY A 32 2.62 1.89 6.52
N ALA A 33 1.97 0.90 5.90
CA ALA A 33 1.42 1.04 4.55
C ALA A 33 0.36 2.16 4.47
N LEU A 34 -0.54 2.25 5.45
CA LEU A 34 -1.56 3.31 5.52
C LEU A 34 -0.92 4.70 5.64
N ILE A 35 0.09 4.86 6.49
CA ILE A 35 0.80 6.13 6.67
C ILE A 35 1.49 6.54 5.36
N ILE A 36 2.21 5.62 4.72
CA ILE A 36 2.90 5.90 3.45
C ILE A 36 1.89 6.31 2.36
N LEU A 37 0.76 5.60 2.23
CA LEU A 37 -0.28 5.95 1.26
C LEU A 37 -0.93 7.28 1.57
N TRP A 38 -1.14 7.61 2.84
CA TRP A 38 -1.68 8.91 3.23
C TRP A 38 -0.73 10.04 2.83
N CYS A 39 0.55 9.89 3.14
CA CYS A 39 1.58 10.85 2.75
C CYS A 39 1.64 10.99 1.23
N TRP A 40 1.67 9.86 0.51
CA TRP A 40 1.70 9.87 -0.95
C TRP A 40 0.45 10.50 -1.56
N SER A 41 -0.73 10.27 -0.98
CA SER A 41 -1.99 10.89 -1.42
C SER A 41 -1.94 12.42 -1.37
N SER A 42 -1.23 12.99 -0.39
CA SER A 42 -1.05 14.45 -0.29
C SER A 42 -0.18 15.00 -1.40
N ILE A 43 0.79 14.23 -1.89
CA ILE A 43 1.65 14.57 -3.02
C ILE A 43 0.92 14.33 -4.35
N ALA A 44 0.28 13.17 -4.49
CA ALA A 44 -0.42 12.74 -5.70
C ALA A 44 -1.53 13.71 -6.13
N LYS A 45 -2.20 14.37 -5.18
CA LYS A 45 -3.18 15.44 -5.45
C LYS A 45 -2.61 16.65 -6.19
N ARG A 46 -1.29 16.88 -6.11
CA ARG A 46 -0.60 17.99 -6.78
C ARG A 46 -0.12 17.63 -8.19
N LEU A 47 -0.16 16.35 -8.56
CA LEU A 47 0.26 15.88 -9.88
C LEU A 47 -0.88 16.06 -10.90
N PRO A 48 -0.55 16.36 -12.17
CA PRO A 48 -1.56 16.46 -13.22
C PRO A 48 -2.25 15.10 -13.44
N SER A 49 -3.54 15.14 -13.76
CA SER A 49 -4.28 13.93 -14.15
C SER A 49 -3.77 13.41 -15.50
N PRO A 50 -3.54 12.09 -15.68
CA PRO A 50 -3.83 10.98 -14.76
C PRO A 50 -2.66 10.53 -13.86
N LEU A 51 -1.52 11.21 -13.92
CA LEU A 51 -0.27 10.76 -13.29
C LEU A 51 -0.41 10.54 -11.79
N GLY A 52 -1.14 11.40 -11.08
CA GLY A 52 -1.38 11.24 -9.64
C GLY A 52 -2.05 9.92 -9.27
N GLY A 53 -3.00 9.44 -10.09
CA GLY A 53 -3.66 8.15 -9.85
C GLY A 53 -2.74 6.97 -10.17
N ILE A 54 -1.99 7.06 -11.27
CA ILE A 54 -1.05 6.02 -11.68
C ILE A 54 0.05 5.83 -10.63
N THR A 55 0.68 6.92 -10.19
CA THR A 55 1.76 6.82 -9.19
C THR A 55 1.23 6.34 -7.85
N TRP A 56 0.00 6.69 -7.48
CA TRP A 56 -0.64 6.15 -6.29
C TRP A 56 -0.82 4.63 -6.36
N ILE A 57 -1.27 4.11 -7.51
CA ILE A 57 -1.39 2.65 -7.74
C ILE A 57 -0.02 1.97 -7.64
N ILE A 58 1.02 2.58 -8.20
CA ILE A 58 2.38 2.03 -8.13
C ILE A 58 2.86 1.95 -6.68
N VAL A 59 2.75 3.05 -5.91
CA VAL A 59 3.14 3.07 -4.50
C VAL A 59 2.34 2.05 -3.70
N PHE A 60 1.02 1.98 -3.92
CA PHE A 60 0.16 0.95 -3.33
C PHE A 60 0.65 -0.45 -3.64
N ALA A 61 0.93 -0.78 -4.89
CA ALA A 61 1.40 -2.12 -5.24
C ALA A 61 2.76 -2.46 -4.62
N VAL A 62 3.69 -1.51 -4.55
CA VAL A 62 5.02 -1.75 -3.96
C VAL A 62 4.92 -2.05 -2.46
N ILE A 63 4.08 -1.33 -1.73
CA ILE A 63 4.01 -1.47 -0.28
C ILE A 63 2.94 -2.46 0.18
N ALA A 64 1.78 -2.51 -0.46
CA ALA A 64 0.61 -3.23 0.03
C ALA A 64 0.48 -4.65 -0.54
N THR A 65 1.32 -5.03 -1.50
CA THR A 65 1.40 -6.43 -1.96
C THR A 65 2.06 -7.26 -0.87
N PRO A 66 1.37 -8.22 -0.23
CA PRO A 66 1.96 -9.02 0.82
C PRO A 66 2.85 -10.12 0.25
N THR A 67 3.88 -10.49 1.00
CA THR A 67 4.73 -11.67 0.81
C THR A 67 5.18 -12.18 2.17
N ILE A 68 5.83 -13.33 2.19
CA ILE A 68 6.51 -13.86 3.37
C ILE A 68 8.00 -13.57 3.22
N SER A 69 8.61 -12.89 4.20
CA SER A 69 10.06 -12.67 4.19
C SER A 69 10.80 -13.98 4.39
N GLU A 70 11.96 -14.17 3.76
CA GLU A 70 12.73 -15.40 3.97
C GLU A 70 13.62 -15.34 5.22
N GLY A 71 13.92 -16.50 5.79
CA GLY A 71 14.81 -16.67 6.95
C GLY A 71 14.13 -17.26 8.19
N PRO A 72 14.89 -17.47 9.29
CA PRO A 72 14.38 -18.10 10.50
C PRO A 72 13.32 -17.26 11.24
N ASN A 73 13.30 -15.94 11.01
CA ASN A 73 12.31 -15.01 11.56
C ASN A 73 11.38 -14.48 10.46
N SER A 74 10.97 -15.39 9.58
CA SER A 74 10.10 -15.13 8.43
C SER A 74 8.71 -14.65 8.90
N ALA A 75 8.29 -13.47 8.46
CA ALA A 75 7.00 -12.87 8.80
C ALA A 75 6.36 -12.22 7.57
N ILE A 76 5.12 -11.74 7.72
CA ILE A 76 4.45 -11.02 6.64
C ILE A 76 5.14 -9.68 6.37
N ALA A 77 5.42 -9.40 5.10
CA ALA A 77 6.09 -8.18 4.67
C ALA A 77 5.60 -7.73 3.29
N PRO A 78 5.86 -6.49 2.89
CA PRO A 78 5.71 -6.07 1.50
C PRO A 78 6.56 -6.91 0.52
N ALA A 79 6.00 -7.28 -0.63
CA ALA A 79 6.66 -8.07 -1.69
C ALA A 79 7.96 -7.45 -2.20
N ILE A 80 8.13 -6.13 -2.04
CA ILE A 80 9.39 -5.46 -2.37
C ILE A 80 10.57 -6.00 -1.54
N PHE A 81 10.35 -6.44 -0.29
CA PHE A 81 11.39 -7.06 0.52
C PHE A 81 11.80 -8.42 -0.02
N GLY A 82 10.84 -9.26 -0.42
CA GLY A 82 11.13 -10.53 -1.09
C GLY A 82 11.86 -10.34 -2.42
N LEU A 83 11.46 -9.32 -3.19
CA LEU A 83 12.16 -8.95 -4.44
C LEU A 83 13.61 -8.52 -4.18
N MET A 84 13.83 -7.62 -3.21
CA MET A 84 15.18 -7.17 -2.84
C MET A 84 16.03 -8.33 -2.32
N PHE A 85 15.46 -9.18 -1.46
CA PHE A 85 16.16 -10.35 -0.94
C PHE A 85 16.57 -11.30 -2.07
N GLY A 86 15.65 -11.64 -2.98
CA GLY A 86 15.96 -12.47 -4.15
C GLY A 86 17.06 -11.90 -5.03
N ILE A 87 17.08 -10.57 -5.24
CA ILE A 87 18.16 -9.90 -5.99
C ILE A 87 19.50 -10.06 -5.28
N LEU A 88 19.54 -9.86 -3.95
CA LEU A 88 20.76 -9.95 -3.16
C LEU A 88 21.28 -11.39 -3.04
N THR A 89 20.40 -12.37 -2.92
CA THR A 89 20.74 -13.80 -2.84
C THR A 89 20.93 -14.46 -4.20
N LYS A 90 20.59 -13.76 -5.29
CA LYS A 90 20.55 -14.28 -6.67
C LYS A 90 19.56 -15.45 -6.85
N ASP A 91 18.47 -15.45 -6.07
CA ASP A 91 17.40 -16.42 -6.19
C ASP A 91 16.39 -16.00 -7.27
N ASN A 92 16.53 -16.58 -8.46
CA ASN A 92 15.65 -16.26 -9.60
C ASN A 92 14.16 -16.55 -9.33
N PRO A 93 13.76 -17.74 -8.82
CA PRO A 93 12.38 -17.98 -8.42
C PRO A 93 11.79 -16.89 -7.53
N LEU A 94 12.53 -16.44 -6.51
CA LEU A 94 12.07 -15.43 -5.58
C LEU A 94 11.95 -14.04 -6.21
N ILE A 95 12.86 -13.67 -7.10
CA ILE A 95 12.77 -12.43 -7.88
C ILE A 95 11.51 -12.43 -8.73
N TRP A 96 11.28 -13.50 -9.50
CA TRP A 96 10.16 -13.58 -10.43
C TRP A 96 8.82 -13.64 -9.72
N SER A 97 8.70 -14.38 -8.62
CA SER A 97 7.45 -14.47 -7.87
C SER A 97 7.03 -13.12 -7.30
N ASN A 98 7.93 -12.41 -6.63
CA ASN A 98 7.63 -11.11 -6.03
C ASN A 98 7.42 -10.01 -7.09
N ALA A 99 8.20 -10.00 -8.17
CA ALA A 99 7.98 -9.08 -9.28
C ALA A 99 6.63 -9.32 -9.96
N ALA A 100 6.23 -10.59 -10.16
CA ALA A 100 4.94 -10.96 -10.71
C ALA A 100 3.78 -10.50 -9.82
N LEU A 101 3.89 -10.67 -8.49
CA LEU A 101 2.88 -10.20 -7.55
C LEU A 101 2.69 -8.68 -7.61
N ILE A 102 3.78 -7.91 -7.57
CA ILE A 102 3.72 -6.44 -7.63
C ILE A 102 3.12 -5.99 -8.97
N THR A 103 3.59 -6.55 -10.09
CA THR A 103 3.09 -6.18 -11.43
C THR A 103 1.64 -6.58 -11.63
N PHE A 104 1.20 -7.70 -11.05
CA PHE A 104 -0.20 -8.12 -11.05
C PHE A 104 -1.09 -7.09 -10.34
N VAL A 105 -0.71 -6.64 -9.14
CA VAL A 105 -1.46 -5.62 -8.39
C VAL A 105 -1.49 -4.29 -9.15
N ILE A 106 -0.39 -3.88 -9.78
CA ILE A 106 -0.36 -2.70 -10.66
C ILE A 106 -1.35 -2.88 -11.81
N GLY A 107 -1.33 -4.02 -12.50
CA GLY A 107 -2.20 -4.30 -13.63
C GLY A 107 -3.69 -4.22 -13.27
N VAL A 108 -4.08 -4.87 -12.16
CA VAL A 108 -5.45 -4.81 -11.64
C VAL A 108 -5.82 -3.38 -11.22
N GLY A 109 -4.94 -2.68 -10.50
CA GLY A 109 -5.17 -1.31 -10.06
C GLY A 109 -5.37 -0.34 -11.22
N LEU A 110 -4.55 -0.45 -12.27
CA LEU A 110 -4.68 0.35 -13.48
C LEU A 110 -5.96 0.02 -14.25
N MET A 111 -6.34 -1.25 -14.35
CA MET A 111 -7.57 -1.68 -15.01
C MET A 111 -8.80 -1.09 -14.31
N LEU A 112 -8.86 -1.21 -12.98
CA LEU A 112 -9.92 -0.61 -12.17
C LEU A 112 -9.92 0.93 -12.28
N GLY A 113 -8.74 1.55 -12.22
CA GLY A 113 -8.58 2.99 -12.37
C GLY A 113 -9.07 3.50 -13.74
N TYR A 114 -8.81 2.73 -14.81
CA TYR A 114 -9.27 3.04 -16.15
C TYR A 114 -10.80 3.02 -16.26
N PHE A 115 -11.44 1.93 -15.80
CA PHE A 115 -12.90 1.83 -15.82
C PHE A 115 -13.56 2.92 -14.98
N TRP A 116 -12.99 3.23 -13.81
CA TRP A 116 -13.48 4.31 -12.96
C TRP A 116 -13.36 5.68 -13.64
N SER A 117 -12.24 5.95 -14.30
CA SER A 117 -12.02 7.19 -15.05
C SER A 117 -13.04 7.35 -16.19
N LYS A 118 -13.29 6.28 -16.96
CA LYS A 118 -14.32 6.26 -18.02
C LYS A 118 -15.72 6.49 -17.46
N TYR A 119 -16.07 5.82 -16.36
CA TYR A 119 -17.35 5.99 -15.69
C TYR A 119 -17.56 7.45 -15.24
N LYS A 120 -16.56 8.05 -14.59
CA LYS A 120 -16.62 9.44 -14.13
C LYS A 120 -16.72 10.44 -15.29
N ALA A 121 -15.97 10.22 -16.37
CA ALA A 121 -16.04 11.05 -17.57
C ALA A 121 -17.45 11.03 -18.20
N ASN A 122 -18.05 9.86 -18.34
CA ASN A 122 -19.41 9.72 -18.88
C ASN A 122 -20.45 10.39 -17.98
N LYS A 123 -20.37 10.21 -16.65
CA LYS A 123 -21.29 10.86 -15.71
C LYS A 123 -21.21 12.40 -15.80
N ASN A 124 -20.00 12.95 -15.89
CA ASN A 124 -19.80 14.39 -16.02
C ASN A 124 -20.37 14.94 -17.33
N THR A 125 -20.22 14.20 -18.44
CA THR A 125 -20.81 14.59 -19.74
C THR A 125 -22.34 14.59 -19.67
N LEU A 126 -22.96 13.55 -19.10
CA LEU A 126 -24.42 13.47 -18.95
C LEU A 126 -24.99 14.61 -18.08
N GLN A 127 -24.30 14.95 -17.00
CA GLN A 127 -24.68 16.09 -16.16
C GLN A 127 -24.57 17.42 -16.92
N LYS A 128 -23.49 17.63 -17.67
CA LYS A 128 -23.31 18.85 -18.48
C LYS A 128 -24.43 19.02 -19.52
N THR A 129 -24.79 17.95 -20.23
CA THR A 129 -25.89 17.97 -21.21
C THR A 129 -27.25 18.26 -20.56
N THR A 130 -27.49 17.73 -19.36
CA THR A 130 -28.76 17.95 -18.62
C THR A 130 -28.88 19.39 -18.13
N VAL A 131 -27.79 19.98 -17.64
CA VAL A 131 -27.77 21.39 -17.23
C VAL A 131 -28.00 22.29 -18.45
N THR A 132 -27.29 22.08 -19.57
CA THR A 132 -27.50 22.88 -20.79
C THR A 132 -28.95 22.85 -21.29
N LYS A 133 -29.66 21.71 -21.18
CA LYS A 133 -31.09 21.63 -21.51
C LYS A 133 -31.99 22.45 -20.57
N LYS A 134 -31.64 22.60 -19.29
CA LYS A 134 -32.44 23.39 -18.32
C LYS A 134 -32.24 24.90 -18.44
N VAL A 135 -31.12 25.36 -19.00
CA VAL A 135 -30.82 26.81 -19.17
C VAL A 135 -31.11 27.32 -20.58
N SER A 136 -31.56 26.47 -21.51
CA SER A 136 -32.05 26.93 -22.82
C SER A 136 -33.45 27.53 -22.65
N PRO A 137 -33.68 28.82 -22.99
CA PRO A 137 -34.92 29.52 -22.70
C PRO A 137 -35.97 29.41 -23.84
N LEU A 138 -35.99 28.29 -24.56
CA LEU A 138 -37.04 27.97 -25.54
C LEU A 138 -38.01 26.94 -24.97
#